data_AF-A0A1Q6XKW8-F1
#
_entry.id   AF-A0A1Q6XKW8-F1
#
_cell.length_a   1.000
_cell.length_b   1.000
_cell.length_c   1.000
_cell.angle_alpha   90.00
_cell.angle_beta   90.00
_cell.angle_gamma   90.00
#
_symmetry.space_group_name_H-M   'P 1'
#
loop_
_entity.id
_entity.type
_entity.pdbx_description
1 polymer ?
#
loop_
_entity_poly.entity_id
_entity_poly.type
_entity_poly.pdbx_seq_one_letter_code
_entity_poly.pdbx_strand_id
1 'polypeptide(L)'
;MQRARARVTGAEQIGPYTLLRVARGSLEPGIPGQFFMLEAPGRPLPRPMSLCLTPPGELAFLIDPIGPGTRALCALQPGDRLAILGPLGNGYRLDVERPLLVGGGIGAAPLPYLSDALGHPPAILGFRSDWHAEAAQLVPNAEVVVEPTFVTEALSPGHDVFACGPEPMLAAVAKLEPAAQLAWEAPMACGHGACYGCAVQIDGEIKRLCVEGPVLAAEAVAA
;
A
#
# COMPACT_ATOMS: atom_id res chain seq x y z
N MET A 1 1.67 17.72 1.67
CA MET A 1 0.99 17.57 0.37
C MET A 1 1.65 18.44 -0.68
N GLN A 2 2.29 17.84 -1.69
CA GLN A 2 2.92 18.52 -2.82
C GLN A 2 2.30 18.05 -4.13
N ARG A 3 2.28 18.92 -5.14
CA ARG A 3 1.85 18.56 -6.50
C ARG A 3 3.00 18.77 -7.45
N ALA A 4 3.32 17.75 -8.24
CA ALA A 4 4.38 17.82 -9.24
C ALA A 4 4.00 17.04 -10.50
N ARG A 5 4.75 17.26 -11.58
CA ARG A 5 4.67 16.45 -12.79
C ARG A 5 5.94 15.60 -12.88
N ALA A 6 5.80 14.31 -12.59
CA ALA A 6 6.91 13.38 -12.57
C ALA A 6 7.11 12.74 -13.95
N ARG A 7 8.36 12.43 -14.28
CA ARG A 7 8.72 11.68 -15.50
C ARG A 7 8.80 10.20 -15.13
N VAL A 8 8.18 9.33 -15.91
CA VAL A 8 8.32 7.87 -15.79
C VAL A 8 9.75 7.50 -16.13
N THR A 9 10.42 6.77 -15.24
CA THR A 9 11.80 6.29 -15.40
C THR A 9 11.86 4.80 -15.72
N GLY A 10 10.86 4.03 -15.31
CA GLY A 10 10.81 2.58 -15.48
C GLY A 10 9.39 2.06 -15.32
N ALA A 11 9.13 0.90 -15.91
CA ALA A 11 7.89 0.17 -15.80
C ALA A 11 8.21 -1.33 -15.97
N GLU A 12 8.32 -2.04 -14.84
CA GLU A 12 8.71 -3.46 -14.83
C GLU A 12 7.52 -4.35 -14.50
N GLN A 13 7.39 -5.50 -15.18
CA GLN A 13 6.39 -6.51 -14.86
C GLN A 13 6.87 -7.34 -13.66
N ILE A 14 6.01 -7.53 -12.66
CA ILE A 14 6.26 -8.41 -11.50
C ILE A 14 5.01 -9.24 -11.30
N GLY A 15 5.03 -10.51 -11.71
CA GLY A 15 3.82 -11.32 -11.79
C GLY A 15 2.73 -10.63 -12.62
N PRO A 16 1.49 -10.45 -12.10
CA PRO A 16 0.43 -9.70 -12.75
C PRO A 16 0.58 -8.17 -12.64
N TYR A 17 1.49 -7.69 -11.80
CA TYR A 17 1.61 -6.29 -11.42
C TYR A 17 2.59 -5.53 -12.33
N THR A 18 2.48 -4.21 -12.28
CA THR A 18 3.49 -3.31 -12.85
C THR A 18 4.13 -2.51 -11.72
N LEU A 19 5.46 -2.58 -11.60
CA LEU A 19 6.26 -1.66 -10.80
C LEU A 19 6.55 -0.42 -11.64
N LEU A 20 5.77 0.63 -11.43
CA LEU A 20 5.92 1.91 -12.12
C LEU A 20 6.90 2.81 -11.35
N ARG A 21 8.00 3.22 -11.98
CA ARG A 21 9.00 4.12 -11.40
C ARG A 21 8.90 5.51 -12.01
N VAL A 22 9.03 6.52 -11.16
CA VAL A 22 9.02 7.92 -11.55
C VAL A 22 10.18 8.67 -10.91
N ALA A 23 10.73 9.65 -11.64
CA ALA A 23 11.70 10.57 -11.08
C ALA A 23 11.06 11.36 -9.92
N ARG A 24 11.70 11.31 -8.75
CA ARG A 24 11.22 11.96 -7.52
C ARG A 24 11.20 13.48 -7.66
N GLY A 25 12.26 14.07 -8.21
CA GLY A 25 12.42 15.51 -8.29
C GLY A 25 12.35 16.17 -6.91
N SER A 26 11.43 17.11 -6.73
CA SER A 26 11.19 17.79 -5.44
C SER A 26 10.21 17.07 -4.53
N LEU A 27 9.58 15.97 -4.97
CA LEU A 27 8.62 15.25 -4.14
C LEU A 27 9.35 14.62 -2.94
N GLU A 28 8.78 14.83 -1.77
CA GLU A 28 9.17 14.08 -0.58
C GLU A 28 8.50 12.70 -0.60
N PRO A 29 9.20 11.61 -0.24
CA PRO A 29 8.61 10.28 -0.19
C PRO A 29 7.55 10.15 0.91
N GLY A 30 7.63 10.97 1.97
CA GLY A 30 6.78 10.83 3.14
C GLY A 30 7.30 9.73 4.07
N ILE A 31 6.38 9.07 4.77
CA ILE A 31 6.66 7.92 5.64
C ILE A 31 5.91 6.67 5.16
N PRO A 32 6.38 5.45 5.50
CA PRO A 32 5.69 4.22 5.13
C PRO A 32 4.21 4.20 5.54
N GLY A 33 3.36 3.68 4.66
CA GLY A 33 1.90 3.65 4.84
C GLY A 33 1.17 4.87 4.27
N GLN A 34 1.88 5.94 3.89
CA GLN A 34 1.30 7.03 3.10
C GLN A 34 1.13 6.64 1.62
N PHE A 35 0.32 7.41 0.91
CA PHE A 35 0.00 7.18 -0.50
C PHE A 35 0.09 8.47 -1.33
N PHE A 36 0.03 8.30 -2.65
CA PHE A 36 0.01 9.39 -3.63
C PHE A 36 -1.19 9.23 -4.56
N MET A 37 -1.77 10.34 -5.01
CA MET A 37 -2.76 10.32 -6.08
C MET A 37 -2.04 10.48 -7.43
N LEU A 38 -2.10 9.46 -8.27
CA LEU A 38 -1.50 9.45 -9.61
C LEU A 38 -2.59 9.74 -10.65
N GLU A 39 -2.35 10.72 -11.51
CA GLU A 39 -3.23 10.99 -12.65
C GLU A 39 -3.14 9.84 -13.67
N ALA A 40 -4.25 9.14 -13.86
CA ALA A 40 -4.35 8.08 -14.85
C ALA A 40 -4.67 8.67 -16.24
N PRO A 41 -3.83 8.44 -17.27
CA PRO A 41 -4.04 9.00 -18.61
C PRO A 41 -5.45 8.72 -19.16
N GLY A 42 -6.11 9.77 -19.66
CA GLY A 42 -7.44 9.68 -20.24
C GLY A 42 -8.56 9.35 -19.23
N ARG A 43 -8.32 9.49 -17.92
CA ARG A 43 -9.32 9.26 -16.87
C ARG A 43 -9.59 10.55 -16.08
N PRO A 44 -10.84 10.77 -15.64
CA PRO A 44 -11.21 12.00 -14.94
C PRO A 44 -10.70 12.06 -13.50
N LEU A 45 -10.50 10.90 -12.86
CA LEU A 45 -10.10 10.79 -11.46
C LEU A 45 -8.73 10.12 -11.36
N PRO A 46 -7.84 10.64 -10.50
CA PRO A 46 -6.60 9.98 -10.19
C PRO A 46 -6.83 8.67 -9.43
N ARG A 47 -5.75 7.92 -9.22
CA ARG A 47 -5.76 6.67 -8.46
C ARG A 47 -4.86 6.80 -7.22
N PRO A 48 -5.37 6.47 -6.03
CA PRO A 48 -4.52 6.38 -4.84
C PRO A 48 -3.57 5.19 -5.02
N MET A 49 -2.28 5.42 -4.81
CA MET A 49 -1.24 4.39 -4.92
C MET A 49 -0.31 4.52 -3.72
N SER A 50 -0.19 3.42 -2.97
CA SER A 50 0.79 3.31 -1.89
C SER A 50 2.20 3.42 -2.45
N LEU A 51 3.07 4.14 -1.75
CA LEU A 51 4.48 4.19 -2.12
C LEU A 51 5.14 2.84 -1.81
N CYS A 52 5.67 2.20 -2.84
CA CYS A 52 6.21 0.84 -2.76
C CYS A 52 7.71 0.84 -2.45
N LEU A 53 8.49 1.62 -3.19
CA LEU A 53 9.93 1.77 -2.97
C LEU A 53 10.36 3.23 -3.13
N THR A 54 11.48 3.58 -2.50
CA THR A 54 12.10 4.91 -2.57
C THR A 54 13.58 4.84 -2.97
N PRO A 55 13.92 4.26 -4.14
CA PRO A 55 15.30 4.26 -4.60
C PRO A 55 15.86 5.69 -4.69
N PRO A 56 17.19 5.89 -4.64
CA PRO A 56 17.80 7.20 -4.75
C PRO A 56 17.28 7.98 -5.98
N GLY A 57 16.56 9.07 -5.72
CA GLY A 57 16.02 9.95 -6.78
C GLY A 57 14.74 9.47 -7.47
N GLU A 58 14.15 8.35 -7.04
CA GLU A 58 12.92 7.78 -7.61
C GLU A 58 11.84 7.53 -6.55
N LEU A 59 10.60 7.42 -7.02
CA LEU A 59 9.48 6.84 -6.28
C LEU A 59 8.93 5.69 -7.14
N ALA A 60 8.62 4.54 -6.52
CA ALA A 60 8.04 3.40 -7.23
C ALA A 60 6.70 2.98 -6.64
N PHE A 61 5.78 2.56 -7.50
CA PHE A 61 4.43 2.15 -7.17
C PHE A 61 4.16 0.77 -7.78
N LEU A 62 3.75 -0.21 -6.97
CA LEU A 62 3.30 -1.52 -7.45
C LEU A 62 1.80 -1.44 -7.73
N ILE A 63 1.40 -1.73 -8.97
CA ILE A 63 0.04 -1.49 -9.45
C ILE A 63 -0.55 -2.77 -10.01
N ASP A 64 -1.74 -3.15 -9.53
CA ASP A 64 -2.55 -4.21 -10.12
C ASP A 64 -3.46 -3.64 -11.24
N PRO A 65 -3.32 -4.11 -12.50
CA PRO A 65 -4.09 -3.62 -13.65
C PRO A 65 -5.56 -4.11 -13.66
N ILE A 66 -6.31 -3.95 -12.57
CA ILE A 66 -7.70 -4.41 -12.42
C ILE A 66 -8.77 -3.55 -13.13
N GLY A 67 -8.48 -2.27 -13.41
CA GLY A 67 -9.49 -1.33 -13.92
C GLY A 67 -8.95 -0.36 -14.98
N PRO A 68 -9.83 0.41 -15.66
CA PRO A 68 -9.42 1.29 -16.75
C PRO A 68 -8.38 2.35 -16.39
N GLY A 69 -8.33 2.77 -15.12
CA GLY A 69 -7.34 3.74 -14.64
C GLY A 69 -6.01 3.10 -14.26
N THR A 70 -6.02 1.95 -13.57
CA THR A 70 -4.77 1.24 -13.25
C THR A 70 -4.13 0.68 -14.51
N ARG A 71 -4.93 0.13 -15.45
CA ARG A 71 -4.44 -0.24 -16.79
C ARG A 71 -3.81 0.92 -17.56
N ALA A 72 -4.35 2.14 -17.44
CA ALA A 72 -3.75 3.32 -18.07
C ALA A 72 -2.42 3.73 -17.44
N LEU A 73 -2.27 3.56 -16.12
CA LEU A 73 -0.99 3.77 -15.43
C LEU A 73 0.04 2.70 -15.81
N CYS A 74 -0.36 1.42 -15.83
CA CYS A 74 0.50 0.31 -16.23
C CYS A 74 0.96 0.37 -17.70
N ALA A 75 0.26 1.12 -18.55
CA ALA A 75 0.62 1.30 -19.97
C ALA A 75 1.69 2.38 -20.19
N LEU A 76 1.98 3.21 -19.17
CA LEU A 76 2.99 4.26 -19.27
C LEU A 76 4.39 3.70 -19.56
N GLN A 77 5.17 4.43 -20.35
CA GLN A 77 6.51 4.07 -20.77
C GLN A 77 7.56 5.06 -20.23
N PRO A 78 8.83 4.65 -20.09
CA PRO A 78 9.91 5.57 -19.74
C PRO A 78 9.93 6.80 -20.68
N GLY A 79 9.90 7.99 -20.09
CA GLY A 79 9.77 9.24 -20.84
C GLY A 79 8.41 9.92 -20.70
N ASP A 80 7.35 9.16 -20.44
CA ASP A 80 6.03 9.72 -20.20
C ASP A 80 6.00 10.58 -18.93
N ARG A 81 4.93 11.38 -18.80
CA ARG A 81 4.74 12.28 -17.66
C ARG A 81 3.35 12.16 -17.10
N LEU A 82 3.25 12.11 -15.77
CA LEU A 82 1.98 12.15 -15.04
C LEU A 82 2.01 13.19 -13.93
N ALA A 83 0.87 13.77 -13.61
CA ALA A 83 0.73 14.57 -12.40
C ALA A 83 0.61 13.65 -11.19
N ILE A 84 1.28 14.04 -10.12
CA ILE A 84 1.30 13.33 -8.84
C ILE A 84 0.96 14.33 -7.73
N LEU A 85 0.10 13.91 -6.81
CA LEU A 85 -0.21 14.63 -5.58
C LEU A 85 0.15 13.75 -4.38
N GLY A 86 1.07 14.21 -3.54
CA GLY A 86 1.38 13.56 -2.28
C GLY A 86 2.65 14.09 -1.59
N PRO A 87 3.12 13.41 -0.53
CA PRO A 87 2.45 12.28 0.13
C PRO A 87 1.13 12.73 0.80
N LEU A 88 0.23 11.77 1.03
CA LEU A 88 -1.11 11.92 1.63
C LEU A 88 -1.37 10.82 2.66
N GLY A 89 -2.33 11.07 3.55
CA GLY A 89 -2.70 10.15 4.63
C GLY A 89 -1.68 10.11 5.78
N ASN A 90 -1.97 9.25 6.74
CA ASN A 90 -1.15 8.93 7.91
C ASN A 90 -0.50 7.57 7.70
N GLY A 91 0.80 7.49 7.99
CA GLY A 91 1.58 6.27 7.88
C GLY A 91 1.57 5.41 9.14
N TYR A 92 2.38 4.37 9.10
CA TYR A 92 2.62 3.49 10.25
C TYR A 92 3.44 4.19 11.33
N ARG A 93 3.18 3.86 12.60
CA ARG A 93 4.01 4.21 13.75
C ARG A 93 5.13 3.18 13.89
N LEU A 94 6.36 3.62 13.70
CA LEU A 94 7.54 2.75 13.56
C LEU A 94 8.30 2.52 14.88
N ASP A 95 7.87 3.14 15.98
CA ASP A 95 8.39 2.98 17.32
C ASP A 95 7.92 1.66 17.94
N VAL A 96 8.50 0.55 17.47
CA VAL A 96 8.14 -0.82 17.83
C VAL A 96 9.36 -1.67 18.17
N GLU A 97 9.17 -2.76 18.91
CA GLU A 97 10.26 -3.63 19.35
C GLU A 97 10.35 -4.92 18.54
N ARG A 98 9.22 -5.52 18.17
CA ARG A 98 9.14 -6.81 17.49
C ARG A 98 8.29 -6.73 16.22
N PRO A 99 8.69 -5.90 15.23
CA PRO A 99 7.93 -5.72 13.99
C PRO A 99 7.68 -7.03 13.25
N LEU A 100 6.45 -7.20 12.74
CA LEU A 100 6.07 -8.24 11.79
C LEU A 100 5.20 -7.64 10.69
N LEU A 101 5.55 -7.87 9.43
CA LEU A 101 4.76 -7.40 8.29
C LEU A 101 3.80 -8.50 7.82
N VAL A 102 2.55 -8.16 7.56
CA VAL A 102 1.53 -9.11 7.07
C VAL A 102 0.85 -8.54 5.84
N GLY A 103 1.01 -9.18 4.69
CA GLY A 103 0.49 -8.70 3.40
C GLY A 103 -0.44 -9.69 2.74
N GLY A 104 -1.52 -9.20 2.11
CA GLY A 104 -2.42 -10.02 1.29
C GLY A 104 -2.57 -9.46 -0.12
N GLY A 105 -2.21 -10.25 -1.14
CA GLY A 105 -2.34 -9.86 -2.56
C GLY A 105 -1.63 -8.55 -2.87
N ILE A 106 -2.35 -7.58 -3.47
CA ILE A 106 -1.80 -6.24 -3.75
C ILE A 106 -1.49 -5.44 -2.47
N GLY A 107 -1.98 -5.86 -1.30
CA GLY A 107 -1.57 -5.32 -0.01
C GLY A 107 -0.08 -5.51 0.30
N ALA A 108 0.65 -6.31 -0.49
CA ALA A 108 2.11 -6.33 -0.47
C ALA A 108 2.73 -4.99 -0.94
N ALA A 109 2.02 -4.17 -1.73
CA ALA A 109 2.55 -2.95 -2.35
C ALA A 109 3.24 -1.95 -1.39
N PRO A 110 2.69 -1.57 -0.23
CA PRO A 110 3.36 -0.65 0.71
C PRO A 110 4.49 -1.29 1.53
N LEU A 111 4.56 -2.63 1.59
CA LEU A 111 5.41 -3.33 2.55
C LEU A 111 6.91 -3.26 2.26
N PRO A 112 7.40 -3.16 1.00
CA PRO A 112 8.84 -3.00 0.76
C PRO A 112 9.41 -1.72 1.38
N TYR A 113 8.74 -0.58 1.25
CA TYR A 113 9.20 0.67 1.86
C TYR A 113 9.12 0.61 3.40
N LEU A 114 8.09 -0.01 3.95
CA LEU A 114 7.99 -0.27 5.39
C LEU A 114 9.10 -1.19 5.89
N SER A 115 9.39 -2.26 5.15
CA SER A 115 10.45 -3.22 5.45
C SER A 115 11.81 -2.54 5.50
N ASP A 116 12.14 -1.72 4.51
CA ASP A 116 13.38 -0.94 4.49
C ASP A 116 13.50 0.00 5.70
N ALA A 117 12.44 0.75 6.01
CA ALA A 117 12.41 1.68 7.13
C ALA A 117 12.56 0.99 8.52
N LEU A 118 12.19 -0.29 8.62
CA LEU A 118 12.29 -1.09 9.85
C LEU A 118 13.51 -2.01 9.89
N GLY A 119 14.41 -1.94 8.90
CA GLY A 119 15.62 -2.78 8.86
C GLY A 119 15.34 -4.24 8.49
N HIS A 120 14.39 -4.48 7.58
CA HIS A 120 14.00 -5.77 7.03
C HIS A 120 13.53 -6.81 8.08
N PRO A 121 12.47 -6.50 8.84
CA PRO A 121 11.89 -7.46 9.77
C PRO A 121 11.27 -8.66 9.03
N PRO A 122 10.92 -9.75 9.75
CA PRO A 122 10.14 -10.84 9.17
C PRO A 122 8.83 -10.35 8.55
N ALA A 123 8.40 -11.03 7.49
CA ALA A 123 7.14 -10.77 6.82
C ALA A 123 6.40 -12.06 6.50
N ILE A 124 5.07 -12.00 6.44
CA ILE A 124 4.19 -13.07 5.99
C ILE A 124 3.33 -12.51 4.85
N LEU A 125 3.44 -13.08 3.65
CA LEU A 125 2.73 -12.60 2.48
C LEU A 125 1.85 -13.70 1.89
N GLY A 126 0.56 -13.42 1.75
CA GLY A 126 -0.44 -14.34 1.22
C GLY A 126 -0.89 -13.96 -0.19
N PHE A 127 -0.97 -14.95 -1.09
CA PHE A 127 -1.39 -14.74 -2.47
C PHE A 127 -2.35 -15.81 -2.97
N ARG A 128 -3.14 -15.48 -3.99
CA ARG A 128 -4.07 -16.42 -4.63
C ARG A 128 -3.42 -17.42 -5.60
N SER A 129 -2.19 -17.14 -6.04
CA SER A 129 -1.41 -18.05 -6.90
C SER A 129 0.06 -17.69 -6.90
N ASP A 130 0.92 -18.61 -7.34
CA ASP A 130 2.37 -18.42 -7.47
C ASP A 130 2.72 -17.21 -8.35
N TRP A 131 1.93 -16.98 -9.41
CA TRP A 131 2.13 -15.82 -10.28
C TRP A 131 1.94 -14.49 -9.54
N HIS A 132 0.99 -14.42 -8.60
CA HIS A 132 0.83 -13.23 -7.74
C HIS A 132 1.94 -13.15 -6.69
N ALA A 133 2.41 -14.31 -6.22
CA ALA A 133 3.48 -14.39 -5.23
C ALA A 133 4.84 -13.85 -5.72
N GLU A 134 5.03 -13.64 -7.02
CA GLU A 134 6.22 -12.95 -7.54
C GLU A 134 6.43 -11.56 -6.91
N ALA A 135 5.38 -10.88 -6.43
CA ALA A 135 5.52 -9.62 -5.70
C ALA A 135 6.31 -9.75 -4.39
N ALA A 136 6.34 -10.95 -3.77
CA ALA A 136 7.07 -11.20 -2.54
C ALA A 136 8.58 -10.97 -2.67
N GLN A 137 9.14 -11.04 -3.88
CA GLN A 137 10.56 -10.75 -4.12
C GLN A 137 10.96 -9.31 -3.73
N LEU A 138 9.98 -8.40 -3.61
CA LEU A 138 10.21 -7.03 -3.20
C LEU A 138 10.34 -6.86 -1.67
N VAL A 139 9.94 -7.85 -0.88
CA VAL A 139 9.95 -7.80 0.58
C VAL A 139 10.95 -8.84 1.11
N PRO A 140 12.12 -8.41 1.60
CA PRO A 140 13.08 -9.34 2.21
C PRO A 140 12.46 -10.06 3.42
N ASN A 141 12.95 -11.28 3.69
CA ASN A 141 12.53 -12.11 4.83
C ASN A 141 11.03 -12.47 4.84
N ALA A 142 10.38 -12.47 3.67
CA ALA A 142 8.99 -12.88 3.53
C ALA A 142 8.85 -14.41 3.52
N GLU A 143 8.09 -14.94 4.48
CA GLU A 143 7.41 -16.22 4.36
C GLU A 143 6.20 -16.05 3.43
N VAL A 144 6.12 -16.88 2.38
CA VAL A 144 5.06 -16.79 1.38
C VAL A 144 4.10 -17.95 1.55
N VAL A 145 2.81 -17.62 1.67
CA VAL A 145 1.72 -18.59 1.65
C VAL A 145 0.85 -18.37 0.41
N VAL A 146 0.38 -19.45 -0.19
CA VAL A 146 -0.49 -19.41 -1.37
C VAL A 146 -1.77 -20.17 -1.05
N GLU A 147 -2.90 -19.69 -1.57
CA GLU A 147 -4.20 -20.35 -1.39
C GLU A 147 -4.10 -21.87 -1.64
N PRO A 148 -4.72 -22.70 -0.77
CA PRO A 148 -5.71 -22.33 0.24
C PRO A 148 -5.17 -21.87 1.60
N THR A 149 -3.84 -21.76 1.79
CA THR A 149 -3.25 -21.33 3.07
C THR A 149 -3.33 -19.80 3.23
N PHE A 150 -3.83 -19.34 4.37
CA PHE A 150 -3.94 -17.92 4.69
C PHE A 150 -2.81 -17.43 5.61
N VAL A 151 -2.48 -16.13 5.51
CA VAL A 151 -1.45 -15.52 6.36
C VAL A 151 -1.71 -15.66 7.87
N THR A 152 -2.99 -15.75 8.25
CA THR A 152 -3.41 -15.92 9.63
C THR A 152 -3.07 -17.30 10.21
N GLU A 153 -2.82 -18.29 9.36
CA GLU A 153 -2.36 -19.62 9.78
C GLU A 153 -0.86 -19.61 10.12
N ALA A 154 -0.09 -18.72 9.50
CA ALA A 154 1.34 -18.52 9.77
C ALA A 154 1.60 -17.44 10.83
N LEU A 155 0.61 -16.59 11.13
CA LEU A 155 0.73 -15.52 12.12
C LEU A 155 0.90 -16.10 13.53
N SER A 156 1.96 -15.69 14.22
CA SER A 156 2.23 -16.08 15.60
C SER A 156 2.12 -14.89 16.57
N PRO A 157 1.70 -15.11 17.83
CA PRO A 157 1.51 -14.02 18.78
C PRO A 157 2.79 -13.30 19.22
N GLY A 158 2.62 -12.07 19.70
CA GLY A 158 3.66 -11.32 20.42
C GLY A 158 4.56 -10.48 19.52
N HIS A 159 4.02 -10.06 18.38
CA HIS A 159 4.67 -9.17 17.43
C HIS A 159 3.93 -7.83 17.35
N ASP A 160 4.65 -6.77 17.02
CA ASP A 160 4.07 -5.49 16.64
C ASP A 160 3.67 -5.57 15.16
N VAL A 161 2.41 -5.95 14.91
CA VAL A 161 1.94 -6.29 13.55
C VAL A 161 1.59 -5.06 12.72
N PHE A 162 2.12 -5.02 11.51
CA PHE A 162 1.72 -4.11 10.45
C PHE A 162 1.07 -4.89 9.33
N ALA A 163 -0.19 -4.59 9.00
CA ALA A 163 -0.92 -5.33 7.98
C ALA A 163 -1.43 -4.46 6.84
N CYS A 164 -1.49 -5.01 5.64
CA CYS A 164 -2.13 -4.40 4.48
C CYS A 164 -2.68 -5.50 3.55
N GLY A 165 -3.94 -5.39 3.13
CA GLY A 165 -4.57 -6.37 2.25
C GLY A 165 -6.09 -6.28 2.26
N PRO A 166 -6.78 -7.32 1.75
CA PRO A 166 -8.24 -7.35 1.69
C PRO A 166 -8.88 -7.23 3.07
N GLU A 167 -10.04 -6.57 3.12
CA GLU A 167 -10.79 -6.36 4.38
C GLU A 167 -11.03 -7.64 5.20
N PRO A 168 -11.41 -8.79 4.62
CA PRO A 168 -11.53 -10.03 5.40
C PRO A 168 -10.22 -10.47 6.08
N MET A 169 -9.08 -10.23 5.42
CA MET A 169 -7.77 -10.51 5.99
C MET A 169 -7.47 -9.55 7.15
N LEU A 170 -7.68 -8.25 6.96
CA LEU A 170 -7.44 -7.25 7.99
C LEU A 170 -8.32 -7.49 9.22
N ALA A 171 -9.59 -7.88 9.02
CA ALA A 171 -10.50 -8.24 10.11
C ALA A 171 -10.05 -9.50 10.86
N ALA A 172 -9.48 -10.48 10.16
CA ALA A 172 -8.93 -11.69 10.79
C ALA A 172 -7.65 -11.40 11.58
N VAL A 173 -6.76 -10.57 11.04
CA VAL A 173 -5.56 -10.08 11.75
C VAL A 173 -5.95 -9.29 12.99
N ALA A 174 -6.92 -8.37 12.90
CA ALA A 174 -7.41 -7.58 14.04
C ALA A 174 -7.92 -8.44 15.22
N LYS A 175 -8.50 -9.60 14.93
CA LYS A 175 -8.97 -10.55 15.97
C LYS A 175 -7.82 -11.28 16.66
N LEU A 176 -6.75 -11.57 15.92
CA LEU A 176 -5.59 -12.28 16.45
C LEU A 176 -4.62 -11.35 17.17
N GLU A 177 -4.45 -10.13 16.63
CA GLU A 177 -3.57 -9.09 17.14
C GLU A 177 -4.31 -7.74 17.21
N PRO A 178 -5.02 -7.48 18.33
CA PRO A 178 -5.83 -6.27 18.49
C PRO A 178 -5.03 -4.96 18.43
N ALA A 179 -3.72 -5.00 18.70
CA ALA A 179 -2.82 -3.85 18.63
C ALA A 179 -2.22 -3.61 17.22
N ALA A 180 -2.60 -4.42 16.23
CA ALA A 180 -2.06 -4.32 14.89
C ALA A 180 -2.37 -2.96 14.24
N GLN A 181 -1.46 -2.48 13.38
CA GLN A 181 -1.67 -1.31 12.53
C GLN A 181 -2.09 -1.77 11.14
N LEU A 182 -3.30 -1.39 10.72
CA LEU A 182 -3.95 -1.89 9.52
C LEU A 182 -4.03 -0.78 8.46
N ALA A 183 -3.42 -0.99 7.29
CA ALA A 183 -3.61 -0.11 6.14
C ALA A 183 -4.85 -0.53 5.36
N TRP A 184 -5.87 0.33 5.37
CA TRP A 184 -7.15 0.14 4.70
C TRP A 184 -7.20 0.79 3.33
N GLU A 185 -7.99 0.22 2.44
CA GLU A 185 -8.29 0.78 1.13
C GLU A 185 -9.77 1.19 1.03
N ALA A 186 -10.03 2.27 0.31
CA ALA A 186 -11.37 2.68 -0.10
C ALA A 186 -11.29 3.44 -1.42
N PRO A 187 -12.38 3.51 -2.20
CA PRO A 187 -12.44 4.41 -3.35
C PRO A 187 -12.04 5.84 -2.97
N MET A 188 -11.18 6.49 -3.76
CA MET A 188 -10.74 7.87 -3.53
C MET A 188 -10.89 8.71 -4.79
N ALA A 189 -11.33 9.96 -4.61
CA ALA A 189 -11.37 10.97 -5.68
C ALA A 189 -10.40 12.13 -5.39
N CYS A 190 -10.60 12.87 -4.28
CA CYS A 190 -9.76 14.03 -3.97
C CYS A 190 -8.44 13.66 -3.27
N GLY A 191 -8.44 12.66 -2.38
CA GLY A 191 -7.27 12.26 -1.57
C GLY A 191 -6.88 13.24 -0.45
N HIS A 192 -7.66 14.29 -0.17
CA HIS A 192 -7.32 15.30 0.84
C HIS A 192 -8.53 15.78 1.68
N GLY A 193 -9.56 14.93 1.82
CA GLY A 193 -10.66 15.13 2.76
C GLY A 193 -11.88 15.90 2.27
N ALA A 194 -11.87 16.43 1.06
CA ALA A 194 -12.93 17.33 0.58
C ALA A 194 -14.21 16.60 0.11
N CYS A 195 -14.08 15.43 -0.53
CA CYS A 195 -15.21 14.82 -1.26
C CYS A 195 -15.94 13.69 -0.52
N TYR A 196 -15.44 13.24 0.63
CA TYR A 196 -15.96 12.09 1.39
C TYR A 196 -16.04 10.76 0.63
N GLY A 197 -15.42 10.65 -0.54
CA GLY A 197 -15.47 9.42 -1.37
C GLY A 197 -14.81 8.21 -0.73
N CYS A 198 -13.84 8.43 0.17
CA CYS A 198 -13.13 7.40 0.92
C CYS A 198 -13.62 7.27 2.37
N ALA A 199 -14.86 7.67 2.62
CA ALA A 199 -15.49 7.49 3.91
C ALA A 199 -15.73 6.00 4.15
N VAL A 200 -15.32 5.53 5.32
CA VAL A 200 -15.59 4.20 5.84
C VAL A 200 -16.16 4.33 7.24
N GLN A 201 -16.95 3.34 7.68
CA GLN A 201 -17.51 3.31 9.03
C GLN A 201 -16.67 2.38 9.90
N ILE A 202 -16.16 2.90 11.00
CA ILE A 202 -15.22 2.23 11.91
C ILE A 202 -15.65 2.61 13.33
N ASP A 203 -16.04 1.63 14.15
CA ASP A 203 -16.63 1.83 15.49
C ASP A 203 -17.78 2.85 15.52
N GLY A 204 -18.71 2.71 14.57
CA GLY A 204 -19.86 3.63 14.44
C GLY A 204 -19.52 5.06 13.98
N GLU A 205 -18.23 5.40 13.80
CA GLU A 205 -17.79 6.70 13.32
C GLU A 205 -17.45 6.68 11.83
N ILE A 206 -17.76 7.77 11.13
CA ILE A 206 -17.31 7.98 9.76
C ILE A 206 -15.87 8.51 9.77
N LYS A 207 -14.94 7.72 9.21
CA LYS A 207 -13.54 8.12 9.01
C LYS A 207 -13.25 8.24 7.52
N ARG A 208 -12.51 9.25 7.09
CA ARG A 208 -12.06 9.43 5.70
C ARG A 208 -10.63 8.90 5.61
N LEU A 209 -10.43 7.78 4.91
CA LEU A 209 -9.11 7.16 4.85
C LEU A 209 -7.99 8.06 4.28
N CYS A 210 -8.31 9.11 3.52
CA CYS A 210 -7.30 10.05 3.04
C CYS A 210 -6.84 11.13 4.06
N VAL A 211 -7.55 11.28 5.19
CA VAL A 211 -7.23 12.26 6.25
C VAL A 211 -6.94 11.56 7.57
N GLU A 212 -7.82 10.66 8.00
CA GLU A 212 -7.68 9.94 9.25
C GLU A 212 -6.89 8.62 9.08
N GLY A 213 -6.93 8.01 7.90
CA GLY A 213 -6.14 6.82 7.55
C GLY A 213 -4.97 7.13 6.58
N PRO A 214 -4.53 6.18 5.73
CA PRO A 214 -5.11 4.85 5.53
C PRO A 214 -4.71 3.85 6.61
N VAL A 215 -3.64 4.12 7.36
CA VAL A 215 -3.21 3.28 8.48
C VAL A 215 -4.05 3.63 9.71
N LEU A 216 -4.72 2.62 10.28
CA LEU A 216 -5.57 2.72 11.46
C LEU A 216 -5.20 1.62 12.46
N ALA A 217 -5.44 1.86 13.75
CA ALA A 217 -5.26 0.86 14.78
C ALA A 217 -6.39 -0.18 14.72
N ALA A 218 -6.07 -1.46 14.93
CA ALA A 218 -7.03 -2.56 14.84
C ALA A 218 -8.14 -2.48 15.89
N GLU A 219 -7.88 -1.88 17.07
CA GLU A 219 -8.90 -1.67 18.09
C GLU A 219 -10.06 -0.78 17.61
N ALA A 220 -9.77 0.17 16.71
CA ALA A 220 -10.81 1.00 16.12
C ALA A 220 -11.74 0.20 15.19
N VAL A 221 -11.26 -0.93 14.65
CA VAL A 221 -11.94 -1.72 13.62
C VAL A 221 -12.78 -2.87 14.20
N ALA A 222 -12.40 -3.38 15.37
CA ALA A 222 -12.98 -4.61 15.94
C ALA A 222 -14.33 -4.41 16.68
N ALA A 223 -14.90 -3.21 16.67
CA ALA A 223 -16.14 -2.85 17.36
C ALA A 223 -17.37 -2.84 16.43
#